data_AF-A0A842TK30-F1
#
_entry.id   AF-A0A842TK30-F1
#
_cell.length_a   1.000
_cell.length_b   1.000
_cell.length_c   1.000
_cell.angle_alpha   90.00
_cell.angle_beta   90.00
_cell.angle_gamma   90.00
#
_symmetry.space_group_name_H-M   'P 1'
#
loop_
_entity.id
_entity.type
_entity.pdbx_description
1 polymer ?
#
loop_
_entity_poly.entity_id
_entity_poly.type
_entity_poly.pdbx_seq_one_letter_code
_entity_poly.pdbx_strand_id
1 'polypeptide(L)'
;MSDEGFYPIIKKISNQLGRSMGARTYIALIDASGKLRYIDEGLKEYKDYLIKFTKNNFTLLKIGDHSIPLGGTNLAFFKPSKTFILAIHSKKGAVGQLLSFKKMMFDFSQKLDPLIGDISPVYLEEKDITKQKTSEKKKKLKPRHVVKTTNKLKRSKKFALAETKILDLCDGNHSISDICNETSYSKLKVDSIIKKFKKKGWVEEKTVIG
;
A
#
# COMPACT_ATOMS: atom_id res chain seq x y z
N MET A 1 -18.58 13.25 -11.15
CA MET A 1 -17.50 14.19 -11.55
C MET A 1 -16.56 13.40 -12.43
N SER A 2 -16.51 13.72 -13.72
CA SER A 2 -15.84 12.92 -14.74
C SER A 2 -14.31 12.95 -14.52
N ASP A 3 -13.68 11.79 -14.68
CA ASP A 3 -12.22 11.59 -14.60
C ASP A 3 -11.43 12.31 -15.74
N GLU A 4 -12.11 13.12 -16.55
CA GLU A 4 -11.63 13.70 -17.81
C GLU A 4 -10.52 14.74 -17.63
N GLY A 5 -10.49 15.47 -16.51
CA GLY A 5 -9.46 16.47 -16.24
C GLY A 5 -8.07 15.89 -15.97
N PHE A 6 -8.00 14.70 -15.34
CA PHE A 6 -6.73 14.09 -14.95
C PHE A 6 -6.02 13.43 -16.13
N TYR A 7 -6.78 12.80 -17.03
CA TYR A 7 -6.23 11.95 -18.08
C TYR A 7 -5.15 12.64 -18.95
N PRO A 8 -5.34 13.87 -19.47
CA PRO A 8 -4.32 14.54 -20.28
C PRO A 8 -3.00 14.77 -19.51
N ILE A 9 -3.09 15.13 -18.22
CA ILE A 9 -1.92 15.38 -17.38
C ILE A 9 -1.21 14.06 -17.08
N ILE A 10 -1.95 13.04 -16.65
CA ILE A 10 -1.38 11.72 -16.33
C ILE A 10 -0.74 11.08 -17.57
N LYS A 11 -1.38 11.18 -18.74
CA LYS A 11 -0.82 10.72 -20.01
C LYS A 11 0.48 11.42 -20.36
N LYS A 12 0.59 12.73 -20.09
CA LYS A 12 1.84 13.48 -20.27
C LYS A 12 2.94 12.98 -19.34
N ILE A 13 2.63 12.73 -18.06
CA ILE A 13 3.59 12.14 -17.10
C ILE A 13 4.07 10.77 -17.60
N SER A 14 3.13 9.88 -17.94
CA SER A 14 3.43 8.52 -18.40
C SER A 14 4.31 8.52 -19.65
N ASN A 15 4.04 9.41 -20.61
CA ASN A 15 4.84 9.53 -21.83
C ASN A 15 6.25 10.05 -21.56
N GLN A 16 6.40 11.09 -20.72
CA GLN A 16 7.72 11.65 -20.39
C GLN A 16 8.59 10.63 -19.64
N LEU A 17 8.02 9.97 -18.63
CA LEU A 17 8.73 8.91 -17.91
C LEU A 17 9.00 7.70 -18.80
N GLY A 18 8.04 7.34 -19.65
CA GLY A 18 8.22 6.22 -20.57
C GLY A 18 9.39 6.39 -21.53
N ARG A 19 9.58 7.62 -22.04
CA ARG A 19 10.76 7.99 -22.84
C ARG A 19 12.04 7.90 -22.02
N SER A 20 12.05 8.45 -20.80
CA SER A 20 13.23 8.41 -19.93
C SER A 20 13.61 6.99 -19.49
N MET A 21 12.62 6.11 -19.33
CA MET A 21 12.83 4.74 -18.84
C MET A 21 13.04 3.71 -19.95
N GLY A 22 12.72 4.04 -21.21
CA GLY A 22 12.66 3.06 -22.29
C GLY A 22 11.61 1.96 -22.04
N ALA A 23 10.61 2.24 -21.21
CA ALA A 23 9.60 1.26 -20.80
C ALA A 23 8.25 1.94 -20.57
N ARG A 24 7.16 1.21 -20.82
CA ARG A 24 5.81 1.73 -20.53
C ARG A 24 5.65 1.93 -19.03
N THR A 25 5.24 3.14 -18.64
CA THR A 25 4.93 3.48 -17.26
C THR A 25 3.42 3.57 -17.06
N TYR A 26 2.98 3.11 -15.91
CA TYR A 26 1.59 3.11 -15.46
C TYR A 26 1.50 3.99 -14.22
N ILE A 27 0.43 4.75 -14.11
CA ILE A 27 0.24 5.74 -13.05
C ILE A 27 -1.09 5.53 -12.36
N ALA A 28 -1.11 5.73 -11.05
CA ALA A 28 -2.31 5.90 -10.27
C ALA A 28 -2.22 7.17 -9.42
N LEU A 29 -3.36 7.84 -9.27
CA LEU A 29 -3.53 9.05 -8.47
C LEU A 29 -4.47 8.73 -7.31
N ILE A 30 -3.99 8.89 -6.09
CA ILE A 30 -4.75 8.69 -4.87
C ILE A 30 -4.71 9.99 -4.07
N ASP A 31 -5.87 10.55 -3.71
CA ASP A 31 -5.89 11.76 -2.90
C ASP A 31 -5.55 11.48 -1.42
N ALA A 32 -5.43 12.55 -0.63
CA ALA A 32 -5.09 12.50 0.79
C ALA A 32 -6.14 11.74 1.64
N SER A 33 -7.38 11.60 1.15
CA SER A 33 -8.42 10.80 1.81
C SER A 33 -8.27 9.29 1.57
N GLY A 34 -7.35 8.90 0.67
CA GLY A 34 -7.22 7.52 0.20
C GLY A 34 -8.21 7.16 -0.91
N LYS A 35 -8.91 8.14 -1.50
CA LYS A 35 -9.79 7.92 -2.65
C LYS A 35 -8.96 7.86 -3.93
N LEU A 36 -9.14 6.78 -4.67
CA LEU A 36 -8.53 6.59 -5.98
C LEU A 36 -9.21 7.51 -7.00
N ARG A 37 -8.43 8.44 -7.58
CA ARG A 37 -8.89 9.41 -8.58
C ARG A 37 -8.55 8.99 -10.02
N TYR A 38 -7.48 8.20 -10.18
CA TYR A 38 -7.07 7.68 -11.48
C TYR A 38 -6.28 6.39 -11.30
N ILE A 39 -6.43 5.43 -12.22
CA ILE A 39 -5.60 4.22 -12.26
C ILE A 39 -5.46 3.70 -13.69
N ASP A 40 -4.21 3.53 -14.14
CA ASP A 40 -3.92 2.80 -15.37
C ASP A 40 -4.18 1.29 -15.21
N GLU A 41 -4.56 0.62 -16.30
CA GLU A 41 -4.78 -0.84 -16.34
C GLU A 41 -3.63 -1.66 -15.73
N GLY A 42 -2.37 -1.27 -16.01
CA GLY A 42 -1.18 -1.96 -15.50
C GLY A 42 -0.95 -1.84 -13.99
N LEU A 43 -1.79 -1.07 -13.28
CA LEU A 43 -1.74 -0.91 -11.83
C LEU A 43 -2.95 -1.53 -11.11
N LYS A 44 -3.96 -2.04 -11.83
CA LYS A 44 -5.19 -2.55 -11.21
C LYS A 44 -4.95 -3.66 -10.18
N GLU A 45 -3.97 -4.53 -10.39
CA GLU A 45 -3.62 -5.59 -9.44
C GLU A 45 -3.08 -5.07 -8.10
N TYR A 46 -2.59 -3.82 -8.06
CA TYR A 46 -2.10 -3.16 -6.85
C TYR A 46 -3.16 -2.29 -6.18
N LYS A 47 -4.36 -2.13 -6.73
CA LYS A 47 -5.37 -1.15 -6.30
C LYS A 47 -5.54 -1.07 -4.77
N ASP A 48 -5.81 -2.18 -4.11
CA ASP A 48 -6.04 -2.21 -2.66
C ASP A 48 -4.79 -1.85 -1.87
N TYR A 49 -3.62 -2.28 -2.37
CA TYR A 49 -2.33 -1.94 -1.79
C TYR A 49 -2.05 -0.44 -1.91
N LEU A 50 -2.34 0.17 -3.06
CA LEU A 50 -2.17 1.61 -3.27
C LEU A 50 -3.00 2.42 -2.27
N ILE A 51 -4.29 2.07 -2.13
CA ILE A 51 -5.22 2.73 -1.22
C ILE A 51 -4.75 2.57 0.23
N LYS A 52 -4.43 1.35 0.65
CA LYS A 52 -3.96 1.05 2.02
C LYS A 52 -2.64 1.75 2.34
N PHE A 53 -1.70 1.74 1.39
CA PHE A 53 -0.42 2.43 1.53
C PHE A 53 -0.64 3.92 1.76
N THR A 54 -1.47 4.57 0.92
CA THR A 54 -1.77 5.99 1.05
C THR A 54 -2.38 6.28 2.42
N LYS A 55 -3.45 5.57 2.83
CA LYS A 55 -4.08 5.80 4.14
C LYS A 55 -3.11 5.69 5.32
N ASN A 56 -2.19 4.73 5.27
CA ASN A 56 -1.28 4.47 6.39
C ASN A 56 -0.03 5.35 6.39
N ASN A 57 0.39 5.89 5.24
CA ASN A 57 1.69 6.54 5.09
C ASN A 57 1.60 7.98 4.58
N PHE A 58 0.42 8.49 4.23
CA PHE A 58 0.28 9.82 3.65
C PHE A 58 0.90 10.90 4.55
N THR A 59 0.60 10.88 5.84
CA THR A 59 1.11 11.85 6.82
C THR A 59 2.59 11.62 7.16
N LEU A 60 3.09 10.40 6.97
CA LEU A 60 4.48 10.04 7.27
C LEU A 60 5.46 10.53 6.17
N LEU A 61 4.98 10.65 4.94
CA LEU A 61 5.78 11.19 3.83
C LEU A 61 5.75 12.72 3.83
N LYS A 62 6.92 13.36 3.66
CA LYS A 62 6.98 14.81 3.44
C LYS A 62 6.65 15.12 1.98
N ILE A 63 6.26 16.37 1.70
CA ILE A 63 6.10 16.83 0.32
C ILE A 63 7.47 16.74 -0.37
N GLY A 64 7.51 16.19 -1.59
CA GLY A 64 8.73 15.91 -2.32
C GLY A 64 9.37 14.55 -2.00
N ASP A 65 8.87 13.82 -1.00
CA ASP A 65 9.35 12.48 -0.68
C ASP A 65 8.77 11.41 -1.61
N HIS A 66 9.40 10.24 -1.53
CA HIS A 66 8.95 9.04 -2.19
C HIS A 66 9.14 7.81 -1.29
N SER A 67 8.46 6.72 -1.63
CA SER A 67 8.62 5.41 -1.03
C SER A 67 8.63 4.32 -2.10
N ILE A 68 9.44 3.29 -1.88
CA ILE A 68 9.49 2.10 -2.73
C ILE A 68 9.29 0.90 -1.80
N PRO A 69 8.03 0.60 -1.45
CA PRO A 69 7.74 -0.33 -0.36
C PRO A 69 7.79 -1.80 -0.80
N LEU A 70 7.76 -2.08 -2.11
CA LEU A 70 7.81 -3.44 -2.65
C LEU A 70 9.19 -3.76 -3.23
N GLY A 71 9.79 -4.84 -2.75
CA GLY A 71 11.07 -5.37 -3.25
C GLY A 71 10.88 -6.16 -4.53
N GLY A 72 11.73 -5.92 -5.53
CA GLY A 72 11.64 -6.59 -6.85
C GLY A 72 10.50 -6.11 -7.74
N THR A 73 9.68 -5.17 -7.26
CA THR A 73 8.64 -4.51 -8.04
C THR A 73 9.04 -3.07 -8.30
N ASN A 74 9.03 -2.66 -9.56
CA ASN A 74 9.23 -1.27 -9.96
C ASN A 74 7.94 -0.48 -9.69
N LEU A 75 7.60 -0.29 -8.41
CA LEU A 75 6.49 0.52 -7.95
C LEU A 75 7.01 1.55 -6.94
N ALA A 76 6.88 2.82 -7.27
CA ALA A 76 7.26 3.93 -6.42
C ALA A 76 6.05 4.83 -6.14
N PHE A 77 5.95 5.29 -4.89
CA PHE A 77 4.96 6.25 -4.45
C PHE A 77 5.65 7.58 -4.24
N PHE A 78 5.11 8.64 -4.82
CA PHE A 78 5.60 10.00 -4.66
C PHE A 78 4.53 10.83 -3.96
N LYS A 79 4.94 11.78 -3.11
CA LYS A 79 4.04 12.76 -2.50
C LYS A 79 4.35 14.16 -3.04
N PRO A 80 3.77 14.57 -4.17
CA PRO A 80 4.11 15.84 -4.81
C PRO A 80 3.54 17.06 -4.09
N SER A 81 2.43 16.88 -3.37
CA SER A 81 1.74 17.97 -2.67
C SER A 81 1.11 17.49 -1.35
N LYS A 82 0.32 18.36 -0.72
CA LYS A 82 -0.46 18.04 0.50
C LYS A 82 -1.75 17.27 0.21
N THR A 83 -2.17 17.15 -1.05
CA THR A 83 -3.51 16.68 -1.41
C THR A 83 -3.50 15.30 -2.06
N PHE A 84 -2.35 14.78 -2.52
CA PHE A 84 -2.29 13.49 -3.19
C PHE A 84 -0.94 12.75 -3.15
N ILE A 85 -1.03 11.45 -3.42
CA ILE A 85 0.07 10.54 -3.74
C ILE A 85 -0.08 10.08 -5.19
N LEU A 86 1.06 10.02 -5.88
CA LEU A 86 1.16 9.50 -7.23
C LEU A 86 1.97 8.22 -7.20
N ALA A 87 1.35 7.11 -7.59
CA ALA A 87 2.01 5.81 -7.68
C ALA A 87 2.42 5.53 -9.13
N ILE A 88 3.68 5.20 -9.35
CA ILE A 88 4.26 4.98 -10.67
C ILE A 88 4.82 3.57 -10.72
N HIS A 89 4.37 2.81 -11.72
CA HIS A 89 4.79 1.46 -11.98
C HIS A 89 5.38 1.30 -13.37
N SER A 90 6.40 0.46 -13.50
CA SER A 90 6.87 -0.05 -14.80
C SER A 90 7.07 -1.55 -14.71
N LYS A 91 6.80 -2.30 -15.79
CA LYS A 91 7.06 -3.75 -15.80
C LYS A 91 8.55 -4.08 -15.94
N LYS A 92 9.37 -3.15 -16.41
CA LYS A 92 10.80 -3.31 -16.71
C LYS A 92 11.60 -2.07 -16.28
N GLY A 93 12.92 -2.16 -16.34
CA GLY A 93 13.84 -1.08 -15.95
C GLY A 93 14.29 -1.18 -14.49
N ALA A 94 15.14 -0.26 -14.05
CA ALA A 94 15.58 -0.22 -12.67
C ALA A 94 14.63 0.65 -11.84
N VAL A 95 14.26 0.20 -10.64
CA VAL A 95 13.48 0.99 -9.66
C VAL A 95 14.01 2.43 -9.53
N GLY A 96 15.34 2.59 -9.49
CA GLY A 96 15.99 3.90 -9.36
C GLY A 96 15.66 4.88 -10.49
N GLN A 97 15.32 4.39 -11.68
CA GLN A 97 14.91 5.24 -12.80
C GLN A 97 13.56 5.91 -12.56
N LEU A 98 12.67 5.32 -11.75
CA LEU A 98 11.42 5.97 -11.34
C LEU A 98 11.69 7.26 -10.57
N LEU A 99 12.85 7.36 -9.88
CA LEU A 99 13.23 8.55 -9.12
C LEU A 99 13.54 9.76 -10.02
N SER A 100 13.70 9.56 -11.33
CA SER A 100 13.76 10.68 -12.29
C SER A 100 12.51 11.57 -12.23
N PHE A 101 11.35 11.00 -11.84
CA PHE A 101 10.12 11.75 -11.64
C PHE A 101 10.26 12.85 -10.57
N LYS A 102 11.16 12.68 -9.59
CA LYS A 102 11.33 13.65 -8.49
C LYS A 102 11.59 15.07 -8.98
N LYS A 103 12.30 15.22 -10.11
CA LYS A 103 12.59 16.53 -10.71
C LYS A 103 11.36 17.19 -11.35
N MET A 104 10.38 16.40 -11.76
CA MET A 104 9.16 16.85 -12.46
C MET A 104 7.95 16.96 -11.53
N MET A 105 8.06 16.46 -10.29
CA MET A 105 6.94 16.41 -9.32
C MET A 105 6.26 17.77 -9.14
N PHE A 106 7.05 18.84 -9.03
CA PHE A 106 6.54 20.18 -8.78
C PHE A 106 5.68 20.70 -9.94
N ASP A 107 6.14 20.57 -11.18
CA ASP A 107 5.40 21.05 -12.35
C ASP A 107 4.06 20.33 -12.53
N PHE A 108 3.99 19.06 -12.13
CA PHE A 108 2.77 18.27 -12.18
C PHE A 108 1.86 18.52 -10.99
N SER A 109 2.39 18.80 -9.79
CA SER A 109 1.56 19.14 -8.64
C SER A 109 0.76 20.41 -8.89
N GLN A 110 1.37 21.43 -9.49
CA GLN A 110 0.69 22.70 -9.85
C GLN A 110 -0.51 22.49 -10.78
N LYS A 111 -0.54 21.40 -11.57
CA LYS A 111 -1.62 21.09 -12.51
C LYS A 111 -2.67 20.14 -11.92
N LEU A 112 -2.26 19.26 -11.02
CA LEU A 112 -3.14 18.26 -10.41
C LEU A 112 -3.84 18.80 -9.17
N ASP A 113 -3.19 19.62 -8.34
CA ASP A 113 -3.77 20.16 -7.11
C ASP A 113 -5.11 20.88 -7.36
N PRO A 114 -5.25 21.78 -8.36
CA PRO A 114 -6.52 22.45 -8.61
C PRO A 114 -7.67 21.51 -9.01
N LEU A 115 -7.34 20.38 -9.64
CA LEU A 115 -8.34 19.38 -10.07
C LEU A 115 -8.80 18.49 -8.91
N ILE A 116 -7.96 18.34 -7.88
CA ILE A 116 -8.28 17.57 -6.68
C ILE A 116 -9.07 18.43 -5.70
N GLY A 117 -8.72 19.71 -5.61
CA GLY A 117 -9.30 20.68 -4.68
C GLY A 117 -8.75 20.51 -3.26
N ASP A 118 -9.36 21.24 -2.33
CA ASP A 118 -8.98 21.18 -0.91
C ASP A 118 -9.48 19.86 -0.31
N ILE A 119 -8.54 19.00 0.06
CA ILE A 119 -8.81 17.72 0.70
C ILE A 119 -7.93 17.61 1.94
N SER A 120 -8.59 17.50 3.09
CA SER A 120 -7.92 17.12 4.32
C SER A 120 -7.58 15.63 4.28
N PRO A 121 -6.40 15.22 4.74
CA PRO A 121 -6.12 13.80 4.95
C PRO A 121 -7.21 13.23 5.85
N VAL A 122 -7.80 12.10 5.48
CA VAL A 122 -8.68 11.37 6.40
C VAL A 122 -7.77 10.92 7.53
N TYR A 123 -7.84 11.64 8.65
CA TYR A 123 -7.10 11.31 9.84
C TYR A 123 -7.39 9.86 10.22
N LEU A 124 -6.43 9.25 10.94
CA LEU A 124 -6.67 8.08 11.78
C LEU A 124 -7.61 8.42 12.96
N GLU A 125 -8.61 9.27 12.75
CA GLU A 125 -9.74 9.47 13.66
C GLU A 125 -10.69 8.27 13.49
N GLU A 126 -10.21 7.11 13.92
CA GLU A 126 -10.97 5.92 14.35
C GLU A 126 -9.99 4.79 14.75
N LYS A 127 -8.85 5.13 15.36
CA LYS A 127 -8.06 4.17 16.16
C LYS A 127 -7.99 4.55 17.64
N ASP A 128 -9.01 5.24 18.13
CA ASP A 128 -9.35 5.24 19.55
C ASP A 128 -10.81 4.79 19.75
N ILE A 129 -10.95 3.64 20.42
CA ILE A 129 -12.08 3.25 21.25
C ILE A 129 -13.43 3.10 20.52
N THR A 130 -13.58 2.02 19.75
CA THR A 130 -14.75 1.16 19.95
C THR A 130 -14.27 -0.17 20.53
N LYS A 131 -14.24 -0.22 21.86
CA LYS A 131 -14.74 -1.39 22.58
C LYS A 131 -16.13 -1.69 22.00
N GLN A 132 -16.20 -2.46 20.91
CA GLN A 132 -17.42 -3.20 20.63
C GLN A 132 -17.58 -4.20 21.77
N LYS A 133 -18.29 -3.75 22.81
CA LYS A 133 -19.27 -4.58 23.50
C LYS A 133 -20.22 -5.10 22.42
N THR A 134 -19.83 -6.15 21.69
CA THR A 134 -20.80 -7.12 21.21
C THR A 134 -21.07 -8.04 22.39
N SER A 135 -22.14 -7.70 23.10
CA SER A 135 -22.83 -8.61 24.00
C SER A 135 -23.15 -9.91 23.24
N GLU A 136 -22.54 -10.99 23.72
CA GLU A 136 -23.11 -12.32 23.88
C GLU A 136 -23.72 -13.03 22.65
N LYS A 137 -22.96 -13.99 22.13
CA LYS A 137 -23.30 -15.39 22.42
C LYS A 137 -22.04 -16.10 22.94
N LYS A 138 -22.05 -16.52 24.22
CA LYS A 138 -21.08 -17.45 24.79
C LYS A 138 -21.14 -18.79 24.03
N LYS A 139 -20.56 -18.84 22.83
CA LYS A 139 -20.13 -20.09 22.21
C LYS A 139 -18.80 -20.43 22.86
N LYS A 140 -18.69 -21.61 23.46
CA LYS A 140 -17.45 -22.15 24.05
C LYS A 140 -16.26 -21.78 23.16
N LEU A 141 -15.38 -20.92 23.67
CA LEU A 141 -14.30 -20.29 22.91
C LEU A 141 -13.27 -21.36 22.58
N LYS A 142 -13.18 -21.70 21.29
CA LYS A 142 -12.16 -22.62 20.79
C LYS A 142 -10.82 -21.85 20.73
N PRO A 143 -9.70 -22.47 21.14
CA PRO A 143 -8.37 -21.89 20.96
C PRO A 143 -8.18 -21.50 19.50
N ARG A 144 -7.72 -20.27 19.24
CA ARG A 144 -7.36 -19.82 17.88
C ARG A 144 -5.85 -19.66 17.77
N HIS A 145 -5.28 -20.23 16.71
CA HIS A 145 -3.89 -20.02 16.35
C HIS A 145 -3.77 -18.74 15.53
N VAL A 146 -3.21 -17.71 16.14
CA VAL A 146 -3.00 -16.39 15.53
C VAL A 146 -1.52 -16.15 15.27
N VAL A 147 -1.24 -15.25 14.33
CA VAL A 147 0.11 -14.99 13.85
C VAL A 147 0.47 -13.54 14.13
N LYS A 148 1.63 -13.30 14.76
CA LYS A 148 2.08 -11.97 15.19
C LYS A 148 3.49 -11.66 14.71
N THR A 149 3.70 -10.44 14.24
CA THR A 149 5.04 -9.90 13.94
C THR A 149 5.79 -9.51 15.20
N THR A 150 7.09 -9.76 15.22
CA THR A 150 7.97 -9.45 16.36
C THR A 150 8.65 -8.10 16.18
N ASN A 151 9.19 -7.55 17.27
CA ASN A 151 9.97 -6.31 17.25
C ASN A 151 11.26 -6.42 16.42
N LYS A 152 11.65 -7.65 16.02
CA LYS A 152 12.83 -7.91 15.16
C LYS A 152 12.53 -7.68 13.68
N LEU A 153 11.25 -7.48 13.29
CA LEU A 153 10.89 -7.19 11.91
C LEU A 153 11.40 -5.80 11.51
N LYS A 154 12.45 -5.77 10.68
CA LYS A 154 12.94 -4.54 10.05
C LYS A 154 11.93 -4.07 8.99
N ARG A 155 11.01 -3.17 9.35
CA ARG A 155 10.02 -2.58 8.42
C ARG A 155 10.65 -1.76 7.29
N SER A 156 11.92 -1.34 7.44
CA SER A 156 12.70 -0.72 6.37
C SER A 156 13.14 -1.70 5.27
N LYS A 157 12.98 -3.01 5.49
CA LYS A 157 13.33 -4.03 4.50
C LYS A 157 12.22 -4.18 3.47
N LYS A 158 12.60 -4.26 2.20
CA LYS A 158 11.68 -4.42 1.08
C LYS A 158 11.23 -5.88 0.96
N PHE A 159 9.93 -6.10 0.83
CA PHE A 159 9.29 -7.43 0.72
C PHE A 159 8.52 -7.55 -0.60
N ALA A 160 8.34 -8.77 -1.10
CA ALA A 160 7.48 -9.00 -2.25
C ALA A 160 6.02 -8.68 -1.88
N LEU A 161 5.17 -8.29 -2.84
CA LEU A 161 3.77 -7.90 -2.57
C LEU A 161 3.00 -8.93 -1.74
N ALA A 162 3.13 -10.21 -2.08
CA ALA A 162 2.45 -11.28 -1.36
C ALA A 162 2.93 -11.37 0.10
N GLU A 163 4.23 -11.19 0.33
CA GLU A 163 4.82 -11.19 1.67
C GLU A 163 4.33 -9.98 2.48
N THR A 164 4.29 -8.79 1.87
CA THR A 164 3.80 -7.57 2.53
C THR A 164 2.34 -7.71 2.92
N LYS A 165 1.48 -8.19 2.01
CA LYS A 165 0.04 -8.41 2.31
C LYS A 165 -0.15 -9.36 3.49
N ILE A 166 0.61 -10.45 3.54
CA ILE A 166 0.53 -11.42 4.64
C ILE A 166 1.10 -10.85 5.94
N LEU A 167 2.28 -10.20 5.90
CA LEU A 167 2.93 -9.63 7.08
C LEU A 167 2.11 -8.51 7.72
N ASP A 168 1.41 -7.71 6.92
CA ASP A 168 0.52 -6.66 7.43
C ASP A 168 -0.64 -7.21 8.27
N LEU A 169 -1.05 -8.45 8.01
CA LEU A 169 -2.14 -9.14 8.74
C LEU A 169 -1.62 -10.00 9.89
N CYS A 170 -0.29 -10.16 10.01
CA CYS A 170 0.34 -10.80 11.16
C CYS A 170 0.42 -9.83 12.35
N ASP A 171 -0.74 -9.37 12.82
CA ASP A 171 -0.90 -8.40 13.91
C ASP A 171 -1.17 -9.06 15.29
N GLY A 172 -1.37 -10.39 15.31
CA GLY A 172 -1.75 -11.15 16.49
C GLY A 172 -3.25 -11.29 16.69
N ASN A 173 -4.08 -10.75 15.79
CA ASN A 173 -5.53 -10.89 15.80
C ASN A 173 -6.02 -11.86 14.72
N HIS A 174 -5.31 -11.94 13.59
CA HIS A 174 -5.69 -12.79 12.47
C HIS A 174 -5.11 -14.21 12.60
N SER A 175 -5.96 -15.21 12.35
CA SER A 175 -5.54 -16.59 12.14
C SER A 175 -5.03 -16.79 10.71
N ILE A 176 -4.35 -17.92 10.47
CA ILE A 176 -3.91 -18.29 9.10
C ILE A 176 -5.11 -18.35 8.15
N SER A 177 -6.25 -18.86 8.60
CA SER A 177 -7.48 -18.90 7.80
C SER A 177 -7.98 -17.50 7.46
N ASP A 178 -7.95 -16.56 8.41
CA ASP A 178 -8.37 -15.17 8.19
C ASP A 178 -7.45 -14.49 7.17
N ILE A 179 -6.14 -14.71 7.28
CA ILE A 179 -5.15 -14.20 6.33
C ILE A 179 -5.39 -14.78 4.93
N CYS A 180 -5.72 -16.08 4.82
CA CYS A 180 -6.04 -16.69 3.52
C CYS A 180 -7.27 -16.03 2.89
N ASN A 181 -8.31 -15.78 3.69
CA ASN A 181 -9.55 -15.16 3.24
C ASN A 181 -9.33 -13.71 2.78
N GLU A 182 -8.62 -12.88 3.57
CA GLU A 182 -8.35 -11.48 3.22
C GLU A 182 -7.38 -11.32 2.04
N THR A 183 -6.38 -12.18 1.94
CA THR A 183 -5.36 -12.05 0.88
C THR A 183 -5.73 -12.79 -0.41
N SER A 184 -6.76 -13.64 -0.36
CA SER A 184 -7.10 -14.60 -1.43
C SER A 184 -5.94 -15.51 -1.85
N TYR A 185 -4.92 -15.66 -0.99
CA TYR A 185 -3.82 -16.59 -1.24
C TYR A 185 -4.14 -17.98 -0.70
N SER A 186 -3.63 -19.00 -1.39
CA SER A 186 -3.79 -20.38 -0.93
C SER A 186 -3.07 -20.60 0.40
N LYS A 187 -3.63 -21.48 1.24
CA LYS A 187 -3.08 -21.83 2.55
C LYS A 187 -1.60 -22.23 2.47
N LEU A 188 -1.22 -23.02 1.47
CA LEU A 188 0.17 -23.42 1.24
C LEU A 188 1.11 -22.21 1.04
N LYS A 189 0.67 -21.21 0.27
CA LYS A 189 1.44 -19.99 0.03
C LYS A 189 1.58 -19.17 1.31
N VAL A 190 0.48 -18.99 2.04
CA VAL A 190 0.49 -18.28 3.33
C VAL A 190 1.42 -18.98 4.33
N ASP A 191 1.29 -20.30 4.49
CA ASP A 191 2.15 -21.11 5.37
C ASP A 191 3.62 -21.02 4.98
N SER A 192 3.94 -21.06 3.68
CA SER A 192 5.34 -20.96 3.20
C SER A 192 5.98 -19.63 3.60
N ILE A 193 5.22 -18.53 3.51
CA ILE A 193 5.67 -17.18 3.83
C ILE A 193 5.81 -17.02 5.34
N ILE A 194 4.82 -17.48 6.12
CA ILE A 194 4.89 -17.47 7.59
C ILE A 194 6.09 -18.28 8.07
N LYS A 195 6.29 -19.51 7.58
CA LYS A 195 7.47 -20.34 7.93
C LYS A 195 8.79 -19.66 7.59
N LYS A 196 8.87 -19.01 6.43
CA LYS A 196 10.06 -18.23 6.00
C LYS A 196 10.41 -17.12 6.99
N PHE A 197 9.41 -16.41 7.52
CA PHE A 197 9.62 -15.32 8.49
C PHE A 197 9.75 -15.79 9.94
N LYS A 198 9.11 -16.91 10.30
CA LYS A 198 9.28 -17.60 11.58
C LYS A 198 10.71 -18.09 11.78
N LYS A 199 11.34 -18.68 10.74
CA LYS A 199 12.77 -19.06 10.75
C LYS A 199 13.72 -17.87 11.00
N LYS A 200 13.30 -16.65 10.67
CA LYS A 200 14.06 -15.41 10.91
C LYS A 200 13.76 -14.77 12.28
N GLY A 201 12.83 -15.34 13.04
CA GLY A 201 12.35 -14.78 14.30
C GLY A 201 11.54 -13.49 14.14
N TRP A 202 10.97 -13.23 12.95
CA TRP A 202 10.19 -12.02 12.67
C TRP A 202 8.68 -12.22 12.84
N VAL A 203 8.26 -13.48 12.89
CA VAL A 203 6.86 -13.87 13.07
C VAL A 203 6.81 -14.98 14.10
N GLU A 204 5.84 -14.89 15.00
CA GLU A 204 5.53 -15.88 16.03
C GLU A 204 4.08 -16.34 15.86
N GLU A 205 3.84 -17.61 16.09
CA GLU A 205 2.48 -18.14 16.21
C GLU A 205 2.15 -18.21 17.70
N LYS A 206 0.98 -17.70 18.08
CA LYS A 206 0.48 -17.80 19.45
C LYS A 206 -0.90 -18.44 19.44
N THR A 207 -1.12 -19.31 20.41
CA THR A 207 -2.47 -19.80 20.69
C THR A 207 -3.09 -18.81 21.65
N VAL A 208 -4.13 -18.12 21.20
CA VAL A 208 -4.89 -17.21 22.04
C VAL A 208 -6.19 -17.92 22.42
N ILE A 209 -6.45 -17.97 23.71
CA ILE A 209 -7.74 -18.36 24.27
C ILE A 209 -8.52 -17.05 24.33
N GLY A 210 -9.50 -16.91 23.43
CA GLY A 210 -10.43 -15.79 23.43
C GLY A 210 -11.47 -15.94 24.54
#